data_AF-A0A8E5HY25-F1
#
_entry.id   AF-A0A8E5HY25-F1
#
_cell.length_a   1.000
_cell.length_b   1.000
_cell.length_c   1.000
_cell.angle_alpha   90.00
_cell.angle_beta   90.00
_cell.angle_gamma   90.00
#
_symmetry.space_group_name_H-M   'P 1'
#
loop_
_entity.id
_entity.type
_entity.pdbx_description
1 polymer ?
#
loop_
_entity_poly.entity_id
_entity_poly.type
_entity_poly.pdbx_seq_one_letter_code
_entity_poly.pdbx_strand_id
1 'polypeptide(L)'
;MSAIRDPSPKALSSSTAAEKSTSLRARLRSEDLVHHHHAAGPRADGQSRRDIYRQLQANFSAVLQAEPSRPGSTNAQMAHIAESFARYGQDVYNTAVEAVQSAHKATSSEIAGFQARVSSTLGRAHALYDNIVYPLSATVCHSESLPRASIAKHIRTLQKRLSAAEDELEKLNEEWKACIAEEVRILTCKRNDGDDQAECLKEKYMREVDDIVAKKTSEINELDREYRDLLWAESKKMMQAMMAD
;
A
#
# COMPACT_ATOMS: atom_id res chain seq x y z
N MET A 1 48.48 29.39 -4.07
CA MET A 1 47.98 30.46 -4.95
C MET A 1 47.28 29.83 -6.15
N SER A 2 45.96 29.97 -6.14
CA SER A 2 45.00 30.06 -7.25
C SER A 2 44.94 29.08 -8.43
N ALA A 3 43.72 28.53 -8.54
CA ALA A 3 42.87 28.40 -9.73
C ALA A 3 42.94 27.08 -10.54
N ILE A 4 42.13 26.11 -10.12
CA ILE A 4 41.50 25.15 -11.04
C ILE A 4 39.99 25.14 -10.76
N ARG A 5 39.25 25.29 -11.86
CA ARG A 5 37.82 25.58 -11.98
C ARG A 5 36.95 24.40 -11.53
N ASP A 6 35.96 24.71 -10.69
CA ASP A 6 34.72 23.92 -10.51
C ASP A 6 33.76 24.13 -11.69
N PRO A 7 33.17 23.07 -12.24
CA PRO A 7 31.86 23.14 -12.87
C PRO A 7 30.81 22.45 -11.99
N SER A 8 30.03 23.29 -11.31
CA SER A 8 28.77 22.96 -10.65
C SER A 8 27.73 22.45 -11.68
N PRO A 9 27.07 21.29 -11.48
CA PRO A 9 25.87 20.97 -12.24
C PRO A 9 24.65 21.61 -11.56
N LYS A 10 24.15 22.66 -12.22
CA LYS A 10 22.84 23.27 -11.99
C LYS A 10 21.76 22.17 -11.90
N ALA A 11 20.98 22.20 -10.82
CA ALA A 11 19.73 21.50 -10.71
C ALA A 11 18.78 21.95 -11.84
N LEU A 12 18.74 21.18 -12.91
CA LEU A 12 17.74 21.32 -13.96
C LEU A 12 16.45 20.66 -13.47
N SER A 13 15.58 21.52 -12.98
CA SER A 13 14.14 21.34 -12.97
C SER A 13 13.69 20.76 -14.32
N SER A 14 13.21 19.51 -14.32
CA SER A 14 12.43 18.94 -15.41
C SER A 14 11.09 18.51 -14.85
N SER A 15 10.24 19.52 -14.68
CA SER A 15 8.84 19.37 -14.35
C SER A 15 8.10 18.85 -15.60
N THR A 16 8.07 17.53 -15.79
CA THR A 16 7.20 16.87 -16.78
C THR A 16 6.05 16.19 -16.05
N ALA A 17 5.17 16.99 -15.47
CA ALA A 17 3.84 16.55 -15.06
C ALA A 17 2.91 17.75 -15.16
N ALA A 18 2.58 18.13 -16.40
CA ALA A 18 1.41 18.95 -16.64
C ALA A 18 0.20 18.11 -16.21
N GLU A 19 -0.23 18.34 -14.97
CA GLU A 19 -1.50 17.91 -14.42
C GLU A 19 -2.63 18.44 -15.31
N LYS A 20 -3.05 17.63 -16.27
CA LYS A 20 -4.40 17.70 -16.84
C LYS A 20 -5.12 16.45 -16.40
N SER A 21 -5.79 16.56 -15.26
CA SER A 21 -6.70 15.57 -14.70
C SER A 21 -7.90 15.37 -15.63
N THR A 22 -7.71 14.64 -16.73
CA THR A 22 -8.81 14.12 -17.53
C THR A 22 -9.28 12.84 -16.85
N SER A 23 -10.45 12.91 -16.20
CA SER A 23 -11.03 11.76 -15.49
C SER A 23 -11.09 10.51 -16.37
N LEU A 24 -10.97 9.32 -15.78
CA LEU A 24 -11.07 8.03 -16.46
C LEU A 24 -12.37 7.88 -17.27
N ARG A 25 -13.42 8.62 -16.85
CA ARG A 25 -14.71 8.76 -17.54
C ARG A 25 -14.61 9.47 -18.90
N ALA A 26 -13.64 10.37 -19.08
CA ALA A 26 -13.39 11.08 -20.32
C ALA A 26 -12.68 10.22 -21.38
N ARG A 27 -11.90 9.20 -20.97
CA ARG A 27 -11.24 8.25 -21.89
C ARG A 27 -12.15 7.12 -22.35
N LEU A 28 -13.19 6.80 -21.57
CA LEU A 28 -14.18 5.76 -21.89
C LEU A 28 -15.35 6.29 -22.75
N ARG A 29 -15.44 7.61 -22.96
CA ARG A 29 -16.31 8.14 -24.00
C ARG A 29 -15.56 8.03 -25.31
N SER A 30 -16.03 7.10 -26.14
CA SER A 30 -15.81 7.12 -27.58
C SER A 30 -15.89 8.56 -28.08
N GLU A 31 -14.84 9.00 -28.78
CA GLU A 31 -14.85 10.24 -29.57
C GLU A 31 -16.22 10.42 -30.21
N ASP A 32 -16.87 11.55 -29.92
CA ASP A 32 -18.06 12.00 -30.63
C ASP A 32 -17.74 11.91 -32.11
N LEU A 33 -18.38 10.93 -32.75
CA LEU A 33 -18.40 10.78 -34.19
C LEU A 33 -18.92 12.09 -34.75
N VAL A 34 -17.99 12.87 -35.29
CA VAL A 34 -18.09 13.67 -36.50
C VAL A 34 -19.41 14.44 -36.64
N HIS A 35 -19.29 15.78 -36.67
CA HIS A 35 -20.19 16.62 -37.45
C HIS A 35 -20.20 16.12 -38.91
N HIS A 36 -20.94 15.05 -39.18
CA HIS A 36 -21.34 14.69 -40.53
C HIS A 36 -22.45 15.65 -40.89
N HIS A 37 -22.03 16.65 -41.67
CA HIS A 37 -22.84 17.42 -42.58
C HIS A 37 -24.20 16.78 -42.85
N HIS A 38 -25.24 17.56 -42.52
CA HIS A 38 -26.55 17.53 -43.16
C HIS A 38 -26.91 16.20 -43.84
N ALA A 39 -27.65 15.36 -43.11
CA ALA A 39 -28.62 14.50 -43.78
C ALA A 39 -29.59 15.44 -44.51
N ALA A 40 -29.26 15.75 -45.77
CA ALA A 40 -30.19 16.31 -46.71
C ALA A 40 -31.36 15.34 -46.73
N GLY A 41 -32.44 15.70 -46.03
CA GLY A 41 -33.73 15.05 -46.22
C GLY A 41 -34.03 15.00 -47.71
N PRO A 42 -34.80 14.00 -48.17
CA PRO A 42 -35.09 13.84 -49.58
C PRO A 42 -35.56 15.20 -50.10
N ARG A 43 -34.76 15.81 -50.98
CA ARG A 43 -35.19 16.97 -51.77
C ARG A 43 -36.35 16.43 -52.59
N ALA A 44 -37.56 16.51 -52.01
CA ALA A 44 -38.79 16.24 -52.71
C ALA A 44 -38.71 17.08 -53.98
N ASP A 45 -38.64 16.38 -55.10
CA ASP A 45 -38.28 16.93 -56.38
C ASP A 45 -39.18 18.14 -56.66
N GLY A 46 -38.59 19.34 -56.63
CA GLY A 46 -39.34 20.60 -56.74
C GLY A 46 -40.07 20.72 -58.08
N GLN A 47 -39.71 19.84 -59.02
CA GLN A 47 -40.35 19.60 -60.30
C GLN A 47 -41.71 18.88 -60.13
N SER A 48 -41.73 17.73 -59.45
CA SER A 48 -42.95 16.92 -59.24
C SER A 48 -44.03 17.68 -58.48
N ARG A 49 -43.65 18.43 -57.44
CA ARG A 49 -44.58 19.31 -56.71
C ARG A 49 -45.17 20.39 -57.62
N ARG A 50 -44.35 21.02 -58.46
CA ARG A 50 -44.80 22.05 -59.42
C ARG A 50 -45.73 21.50 -60.49
N ASP A 51 -45.51 20.27 -60.95
CA ASP A 51 -46.33 19.65 -61.99
C ASP A 51 -47.72 19.28 -61.48
N ILE A 52 -47.83 18.85 -60.21
CA ILE A 52 -49.12 18.59 -59.56
C ILE A 52 -49.87 19.87 -59.27
N TYR A 53 -49.18 20.91 -58.77
CA TYR A 53 -49.78 22.23 -58.63
C TYR A 53 -50.31 22.75 -59.98
N ARG A 54 -49.56 22.52 -61.08
CA ARG A 54 -49.99 22.90 -62.44
C ARG A 54 -51.19 22.07 -62.92
N GLN A 55 -51.23 20.76 -62.66
CA GLN A 55 -52.38 19.90 -62.98
C GLN A 55 -53.63 20.25 -62.16
N LEU A 56 -53.48 20.53 -60.87
CA LEU A 56 -54.59 20.99 -60.02
C LEU A 56 -55.12 22.33 -60.51
N GLN A 57 -54.23 23.28 -60.80
CA GLN A 57 -54.61 24.59 -61.32
C GLN A 57 -55.36 24.47 -62.66
N ALA A 58 -54.90 23.62 -63.57
CA ALA A 58 -55.58 23.37 -64.84
C ALA A 58 -56.99 22.75 -64.65
N ASN A 59 -57.13 21.80 -63.72
CA ASN A 59 -58.42 21.16 -63.42
C ASN A 59 -59.40 22.12 -62.74
N PHE A 60 -58.95 22.93 -61.77
CA PHE A 60 -59.82 23.92 -61.11
C PHE A 60 -60.20 25.06 -62.07
N SER A 61 -59.32 25.50 -62.97
CA SER A 61 -59.65 26.47 -64.01
C SER A 61 -60.68 25.92 -65.01
N ALA A 62 -60.61 24.63 -65.34
CA ALA A 62 -61.60 23.97 -66.21
C ALA A 62 -62.98 23.83 -65.55
N VAL A 63 -63.04 23.64 -64.22
CA VAL A 63 -64.29 23.63 -63.44
C VAL A 63 -64.95 25.01 -63.42
N LEU A 64 -64.16 26.08 -63.28
CA LEU A 64 -64.65 27.46 -63.22
C LEU A 64 -65.12 28.01 -64.58
N GLN A 65 -64.65 27.44 -65.70
CA GLN A 65 -65.04 27.83 -67.05
C GLN A 65 -66.19 26.98 -67.64
N ALA A 66 -66.64 25.94 -66.93
CA ALA A 66 -67.74 25.08 -67.37
C ALA A 66 -69.09 25.70 -66.96
N GLU A 67 -69.86 26.18 -67.96
CA GLU A 67 -71.29 26.54 -67.84
C GLU A 67 -72.11 25.41 -67.18
N PRO A 68 -73.22 25.71 -66.47
CA PRO A 68 -73.95 24.77 -65.63
C PRO A 68 -74.72 23.77 -66.50
N SER A 69 -74.04 22.73 -66.97
CA SER A 69 -74.70 21.68 -67.75
C SER A 69 -74.10 20.31 -67.46
N ARG A 70 -74.99 19.42 -66.98
CA ARG A 70 -74.87 18.00 -66.64
C ARG A 70 -74.17 17.61 -65.31
N PRO A 71 -74.92 16.99 -64.36
CA PRO A 71 -74.42 16.56 -63.05
C PRO A 71 -73.42 15.38 -63.07
N GLY A 72 -73.00 14.89 -64.25
CA GLY A 72 -72.04 13.80 -64.39
C GLY A 72 -70.58 14.23 -64.60
N SER A 73 -70.34 15.47 -65.06
CA SER A 73 -68.99 15.96 -65.42
C SER A 73 -68.12 16.28 -64.20
N THR A 74 -68.72 16.89 -63.18
CA THR A 74 -68.03 17.29 -61.93
C THR A 74 -67.54 16.09 -61.12
N ASN A 75 -68.32 14.99 -61.08
CA ASN A 75 -67.92 13.77 -60.39
C ASN A 75 -66.72 13.08 -61.06
N ALA A 76 -66.62 13.11 -62.40
CA ALA A 76 -65.49 12.55 -63.13
C ALA A 76 -64.20 13.37 -62.90
N GLN A 77 -64.31 14.70 -62.82
CA GLN A 77 -63.18 15.58 -62.51
C GLN A 77 -62.69 15.42 -61.06
N MET A 78 -63.61 15.27 -60.10
CA MET A 78 -63.25 14.98 -58.70
C MET A 78 -62.60 13.61 -58.55
N ALA A 79 -63.07 12.59 -59.29
CA ALA A 79 -62.43 11.28 -59.33
C ALA A 79 -61.00 11.35 -59.91
N HIS A 80 -60.78 12.15 -60.97
CA HIS A 80 -59.45 12.38 -61.54
C HIS A 80 -58.51 13.08 -60.56
N ILE A 81 -58.99 14.07 -59.80
CA ILE A 81 -58.20 14.73 -58.76
C ILE A 81 -57.82 13.74 -57.65
N ALA A 82 -58.78 12.96 -57.16
CA ALA A 82 -58.54 11.93 -56.15
C ALA A 82 -57.53 10.89 -56.63
N GLU A 83 -57.62 10.45 -57.88
CA GLU A 83 -56.66 9.52 -58.50
C GLU A 83 -55.26 10.16 -58.64
N SER A 84 -55.18 11.45 -59.01
CA SER A 84 -53.92 12.18 -59.11
C SER A 84 -53.22 12.30 -57.75
N PHE A 85 -53.97 12.59 -56.68
CA PHE A 85 -53.45 12.61 -55.31
C PHE A 85 -53.04 11.23 -54.82
N ALA A 86 -53.81 10.18 -55.14
CA ALA A 86 -53.47 8.81 -54.78
C ALA A 86 -52.17 8.35 -55.46
N ARG A 87 -52.02 8.61 -56.77
CA ARG A 87 -50.79 8.29 -57.51
C ARG A 87 -49.59 9.06 -56.99
N TYR A 88 -49.72 10.36 -56.75
CA TYR A 88 -48.63 11.13 -56.15
C TYR A 88 -48.27 10.65 -54.74
N GLY A 89 -49.27 10.33 -53.90
CA GLY A 89 -49.05 9.75 -52.59
C GLY A 89 -48.28 8.43 -52.67
N GLN A 90 -48.62 7.60 -53.66
CA GLN A 90 -47.92 6.35 -53.95
C GLN A 90 -46.49 6.59 -54.43
N ASP A 91 -46.24 7.56 -55.30
CA ASP A 91 -44.90 7.90 -55.80
C ASP A 91 -44.00 8.44 -54.68
N VAL A 92 -44.54 9.31 -53.82
CA VAL A 92 -43.83 9.82 -52.64
C VAL A 92 -43.52 8.69 -51.67
N TYR A 93 -44.48 7.79 -51.43
CA TYR A 93 -44.27 6.62 -50.58
C TYR A 93 -43.19 5.71 -51.14
N ASN A 94 -43.24 5.37 -52.43
CA ASN A 94 -42.24 4.52 -53.09
C ASN A 94 -40.85 5.16 -53.01
N THR A 95 -40.74 6.46 -53.30
CA THR A 95 -39.48 7.22 -53.20
C THR A 95 -38.92 7.19 -51.77
N ALA A 96 -39.78 7.38 -50.77
CA ALA A 96 -39.37 7.32 -49.37
C ALA A 96 -38.90 5.92 -48.97
N VAL A 97 -39.62 4.87 -49.39
CA VAL A 97 -39.24 3.47 -49.13
C VAL A 97 -37.90 3.14 -49.79
N GLU A 98 -37.70 3.53 -51.06
CA GLU A 98 -36.43 3.34 -51.76
C GLU A 98 -35.27 4.09 -51.08
N ALA A 99 -35.50 5.33 -50.65
CA ALA A 99 -34.50 6.11 -49.91
C ALA A 99 -34.13 5.45 -48.57
N VAL A 100 -35.12 4.96 -47.82
CA VAL A 100 -34.89 4.23 -46.56
C VAL A 100 -34.15 2.92 -46.81
N GLN A 101 -34.53 2.16 -47.82
CA GLN A 101 -33.85 0.92 -48.19
C GLN A 101 -32.41 1.17 -48.63
N SER A 102 -32.17 2.22 -49.40
CA SER A 102 -30.82 2.62 -49.84
C SER A 102 -29.95 3.04 -48.64
N ALA A 103 -30.47 3.88 -47.75
CA ALA A 103 -29.80 4.28 -46.52
C ALA A 103 -29.51 3.07 -45.61
N HIS A 104 -30.45 2.12 -45.51
CA HIS A 104 -30.26 0.90 -44.73
C HIS A 104 -29.16 0.00 -45.32
N LYS A 105 -29.11 -0.14 -46.65
CA LYS A 105 -28.03 -0.87 -47.34
C LYS A 105 -26.66 -0.20 -47.12
N ALA A 106 -26.60 1.14 -47.25
CA ALA A 106 -25.38 1.90 -47.04
C ALA A 106 -24.86 1.76 -45.60
N THR A 107 -25.72 1.99 -44.60
CA THR A 107 -25.36 1.84 -43.17
C THR A 107 -24.96 0.40 -42.84
N SER A 108 -25.66 -0.60 -43.35
CA SER A 108 -25.29 -2.01 -43.15
C SER A 108 -23.93 -2.35 -43.75
N SER A 109 -23.61 -1.80 -44.93
CA SER A 109 -22.28 -1.95 -45.55
C SER A 109 -21.18 -1.28 -44.71
N GLU A 110 -21.43 -0.10 -44.15
CA GLU A 110 -20.46 0.57 -43.27
C GLU A 110 -20.23 -0.21 -41.98
N ILE A 111 -21.29 -0.76 -41.37
CA ILE A 111 -21.19 -1.61 -40.17
C ILE A 111 -20.35 -2.85 -40.48
N ALA A 112 -20.61 -3.53 -41.59
CA ALA A 112 -19.82 -4.69 -42.00
C ALA A 112 -18.34 -4.32 -42.24
N GLY A 113 -18.09 -3.18 -42.90
CA GLY A 113 -16.74 -2.65 -43.08
C GLY A 113 -16.03 -2.32 -41.76
N PHE A 114 -16.76 -1.75 -40.79
CA PHE A 114 -16.25 -1.48 -39.46
C PHE A 114 -15.91 -2.78 -38.70
N GLN A 115 -16.80 -3.77 -38.73
CA GLN A 115 -16.56 -5.08 -38.10
C GLN A 115 -15.32 -5.78 -38.68
N ALA A 116 -15.14 -5.72 -40.00
CA ALA A 116 -13.95 -6.26 -40.65
C ALA A 116 -12.66 -5.55 -40.19
N ARG A 117 -12.69 -4.21 -40.07
CA ARG A 117 -11.56 -3.43 -39.55
C ARG A 117 -11.24 -3.78 -38.10
N VAL A 118 -12.25 -3.85 -37.22
CA VAL A 118 -12.06 -4.20 -35.80
C VAL A 118 -11.48 -5.60 -35.67
N SER A 119 -11.97 -6.57 -36.43
CA SER A 119 -11.46 -7.94 -36.38
C SER A 119 -10.00 -8.02 -36.85
N SER A 120 -9.66 -7.27 -37.90
CA SER A 120 -8.28 -7.18 -38.40
C SER A 120 -7.33 -6.52 -37.40
N THR A 121 -7.73 -5.39 -36.79
CA THR A 121 -6.90 -4.69 -35.81
C THR A 121 -6.72 -5.51 -34.52
N LEU A 122 -7.77 -6.20 -34.07
CA LEU A 122 -7.70 -7.11 -32.93
C LEU A 122 -6.76 -8.28 -33.21
N GLY A 123 -6.86 -8.89 -34.40
CA GLY A 123 -5.93 -9.94 -34.82
C GLY A 123 -4.47 -9.47 -34.82
N ARG A 124 -4.21 -8.26 -35.32
CA ARG A 124 -2.87 -7.66 -35.29
C ARG A 124 -2.38 -7.37 -33.86
N ALA A 125 -3.27 -6.92 -32.97
CA ALA A 125 -2.92 -6.67 -31.57
C ALA A 125 -2.59 -7.98 -30.83
N HIS A 126 -3.34 -9.06 -31.07
CA HIS A 126 -2.99 -10.38 -30.56
C HIS A 126 -1.64 -10.86 -31.07
N ALA A 127 -1.39 -10.76 -32.38
CA ALA A 127 -0.10 -11.10 -32.95
C ALA A 127 1.05 -10.28 -32.32
N LEU A 128 0.84 -8.99 -32.03
CA LEU A 128 1.84 -8.17 -31.34
C LEU A 128 2.09 -8.64 -29.91
N TYR A 129 1.03 -8.96 -29.18
CA TYR A 129 1.11 -9.45 -27.81
C TYR A 129 1.88 -10.78 -27.73
N ASP A 130 1.55 -11.72 -28.61
CA ASP A 130 2.16 -13.05 -28.66
C ASP A 130 3.62 -12.99 -29.12
N ASN A 131 3.96 -12.12 -30.07
CA ASN A 131 5.32 -12.04 -30.62
C ASN A 131 6.28 -11.15 -29.82
N ILE A 132 5.76 -10.15 -29.09
CA ILE A 132 6.61 -9.17 -28.40
C ILE A 132 6.44 -9.26 -26.90
N VAL A 133 5.21 -9.08 -26.41
CA VAL A 133 4.96 -8.87 -24.97
C VAL A 133 5.16 -10.18 -24.19
N TYR A 134 4.63 -11.28 -24.71
CA TYR A 134 4.77 -12.59 -24.07
C TYR A 134 6.24 -13.06 -23.98
N PRO A 135 7.04 -13.10 -25.06
CA PRO A 135 8.43 -13.52 -24.97
C PRO A 135 9.31 -12.52 -24.18
N LEU A 136 9.03 -11.21 -24.22
CA LEU A 136 9.77 -10.27 -23.36
C LEU A 136 9.45 -10.48 -21.88
N SER A 137 8.18 -10.66 -21.52
CA SER A 137 7.81 -10.94 -20.12
C SER A 137 8.35 -12.30 -19.65
N ALA A 138 8.32 -13.32 -20.52
CA ALA A 138 8.94 -14.60 -20.24
C ALA A 138 10.46 -14.49 -20.07
N THR A 139 11.18 -13.82 -20.98
CA THR A 139 12.64 -13.66 -20.86
C THR A 139 13.02 -12.81 -19.66
N VAL A 140 12.22 -11.79 -19.31
CA VAL A 140 12.43 -10.99 -18.09
C VAL A 140 12.26 -11.82 -16.81
N CYS A 141 11.39 -12.82 -16.83
CA CYS A 141 11.18 -13.69 -15.68
C CYS A 141 12.24 -14.79 -15.52
N HIS A 142 12.94 -15.17 -16.60
CA HIS A 142 13.87 -16.30 -16.61
C HIS A 142 15.35 -15.90 -16.65
N SER A 143 15.69 -14.62 -16.85
CA SER A 143 17.10 -14.21 -16.82
C SER A 143 17.61 -14.11 -15.37
N GLU A 144 18.75 -14.73 -15.09
CA GLU A 144 19.39 -14.76 -13.77
C GLU A 144 19.95 -13.39 -13.32
N SER A 145 20.08 -12.43 -14.22
CA SER A 145 20.56 -11.07 -13.94
C SER A 145 19.45 -10.06 -13.62
N LEU A 146 18.18 -10.50 -13.57
CA LEU A 146 17.03 -9.62 -13.43
C LEU A 146 16.49 -9.55 -11.98
N PRO A 147 15.59 -8.58 -11.67
CA PRO A 147 15.25 -8.19 -10.30
C PRO A 147 14.84 -9.36 -9.40
N ARG A 148 14.20 -10.40 -9.93
CA ARG A 148 13.76 -11.55 -9.14
C ARG A 148 14.93 -12.39 -8.59
N ALA A 149 15.96 -12.63 -9.41
CA ALA A 149 17.17 -13.32 -8.98
C ALA A 149 18.01 -12.45 -8.02
N SER A 150 18.05 -11.13 -8.25
CA SER A 150 18.66 -10.16 -7.34
C SER A 150 17.95 -10.11 -5.98
N ILE A 151 16.61 -10.04 -5.96
CA ILE A 151 15.79 -10.07 -4.74
C ILE A 151 16.01 -11.40 -4.01
N ALA A 152 16.00 -12.54 -4.70
CA ALA A 152 16.28 -13.82 -4.07
C ALA A 152 17.69 -13.88 -3.44
N LYS A 153 18.69 -13.28 -4.09
CA LYS A 153 20.05 -13.16 -3.54
C LYS A 153 20.06 -12.25 -2.30
N HIS A 154 19.35 -11.13 -2.33
CA HIS A 154 19.22 -10.22 -1.18
C HIS A 154 18.51 -10.90 0.00
N ILE A 155 17.40 -11.63 -0.24
CA ILE A 155 16.69 -12.38 0.79
C ILE A 155 17.60 -13.43 1.43
N ARG A 156 18.33 -14.22 0.61
CA ARG A 156 19.30 -15.20 1.14
C ARG A 156 20.40 -14.54 1.97
N THR A 157 20.88 -13.38 1.53
CA THR A 157 21.91 -12.62 2.28
C THR A 157 21.36 -12.14 3.62
N LEU A 158 20.12 -11.65 3.67
CA LEU A 158 19.46 -11.24 4.90
C LEU A 158 19.25 -12.42 5.85
N GLN A 159 18.82 -13.58 5.35
CA GLN A 159 18.67 -14.81 6.16
C GLN A 159 20.00 -15.25 6.78
N LYS A 160 21.09 -15.20 6.01
CA LYS A 160 22.45 -15.48 6.54
C LYS A 160 22.87 -14.50 7.63
N ARG A 161 22.53 -13.22 7.49
CA ARG A 161 22.84 -12.21 8.51
C ARG A 161 21.99 -12.37 9.76
N LEU A 162 20.72 -12.75 9.60
CA LEU A 162 19.81 -13.01 10.70
C LEU A 162 20.32 -14.20 11.54
N SER A 163 20.61 -15.33 10.90
CA SER A 163 21.16 -16.51 11.57
C SER A 163 22.49 -16.21 12.28
N ALA A 164 23.41 -15.49 11.64
CA ALA A 164 24.65 -15.08 12.30
C ALA A 164 24.41 -14.19 13.54
N ALA A 165 23.42 -13.29 13.49
CA ALA A 165 23.07 -12.46 14.64
C ALA A 165 22.38 -13.26 15.76
N GLU A 166 21.59 -14.28 15.41
CA GLU A 166 21.00 -15.21 16.37
C GLU A 166 22.09 -16.03 17.08
N ASP A 167 23.07 -16.56 16.35
CA ASP A 167 24.23 -17.27 16.90
C ASP A 167 25.05 -16.37 17.85
N GLU A 168 25.30 -15.11 17.46
CA GLU A 168 25.97 -14.13 18.31
C GLU A 168 25.20 -13.84 19.60
N LEU A 169 23.87 -13.74 19.52
CA LEU A 169 23.01 -13.46 20.67
C LEU A 169 22.97 -14.66 21.61
N GLU A 170 22.93 -15.88 21.08
CA GLU A 170 23.02 -17.11 21.89
C GLU A 170 24.35 -17.17 22.64
N LYS A 171 25.47 -16.91 21.95
CA LYS A 171 26.79 -16.85 22.58
C LYS A 171 26.86 -15.81 23.69
N LEU A 172 26.35 -14.60 23.44
CA LEU A 172 26.37 -13.52 24.43
C LEU A 172 25.51 -13.86 25.66
N ASN A 173 24.40 -14.57 25.44
CA ASN A 173 23.53 -15.06 26.51
C ASN A 173 24.20 -16.17 27.35
N GLU A 174 24.99 -17.04 26.73
CA GLU A 174 25.82 -18.01 27.46
C GLU A 174 26.90 -17.32 28.29
N GLU A 175 27.61 -16.34 27.71
CA GLU A 175 28.61 -15.53 28.43
C GLU A 175 27.97 -14.80 29.62
N TRP A 176 26.80 -14.20 29.43
CA TRP A 176 26.06 -13.54 30.50
C TRP A 176 25.66 -14.50 31.62
N LYS A 177 25.14 -15.68 31.28
CA LYS A 177 24.81 -16.72 32.28
C LYS A 177 26.05 -17.19 33.04
N ALA A 178 27.18 -17.35 32.37
CA ALA A 178 28.44 -17.72 32.99
C ALA A 178 28.93 -16.64 33.97
N CYS A 179 28.84 -15.36 33.57
CA CYS A 179 29.15 -14.22 34.45
C CYS A 179 28.26 -14.19 35.70
N ILE A 180 26.96 -14.41 35.56
CA ILE A 180 26.04 -14.49 36.71
C ILE A 180 26.39 -15.66 37.62
N ALA A 181 26.64 -16.84 37.04
CA ALA A 181 27.01 -18.02 37.83
C ALA A 181 28.29 -17.76 38.64
N GLU A 182 29.28 -17.11 38.02
CA GLU A 182 30.53 -16.74 38.67
C GLU A 182 30.33 -15.64 39.74
N GLU A 183 29.49 -14.63 39.49
CA GLU A 183 29.14 -13.61 40.48
C GLU A 183 28.47 -14.24 41.71
N VAL A 184 27.50 -15.14 41.51
CA VAL A 184 26.85 -15.88 42.60
C VAL A 184 27.87 -16.74 43.35
N ARG A 185 28.80 -17.39 42.66
CA ARG A 185 29.89 -18.18 43.28
C ARG A 185 30.78 -17.29 44.16
N ILE A 186 31.19 -16.13 43.67
CA ILE A 186 32.02 -15.18 44.43
C ILE A 186 31.26 -14.66 45.66
N LEU A 187 29.99 -14.28 45.50
CA LEU A 187 29.17 -13.77 46.60
C LEU A 187 28.92 -14.83 47.68
N THR A 188 28.72 -16.09 47.30
CA THR A 188 28.54 -17.21 48.24
C THR A 188 29.86 -17.58 48.93
N CYS A 189 31.00 -17.62 48.22
CA CYS A 189 32.31 -17.82 48.85
C CYS A 189 32.65 -16.70 49.83
N LYS A 190 32.43 -15.42 49.47
CA LYS A 190 32.66 -14.29 50.39
C LYS A 190 31.78 -14.35 51.63
N ARG A 191 30.54 -14.85 51.51
CA ARG A 191 29.64 -15.03 52.64
C ARG A 191 30.14 -16.10 53.60
N ASN A 192 30.72 -17.20 53.10
CA ASN A 192 31.22 -18.26 53.96
C ASN A 192 32.60 -17.90 54.56
N ASP A 193 33.53 -17.38 53.76
CA ASP A 193 34.88 -17.02 54.25
C ASP A 193 34.86 -15.86 55.24
N GLY A 194 33.99 -14.86 55.03
CA GLY A 194 33.86 -13.71 55.91
C GLY A 194 33.17 -14.00 57.23
N ASP A 195 32.19 -14.91 57.23
CA ASP A 195 31.41 -15.27 58.42
C ASP A 195 32.17 -16.28 59.29
N ASP A 196 32.80 -17.30 58.68
CA ASP A 196 33.58 -18.31 59.40
C ASP A 196 34.88 -17.73 60.01
N GLN A 197 35.57 -16.83 59.29
CA GLN A 197 36.76 -16.18 59.81
C GLN A 197 36.44 -15.15 60.91
N ALA A 198 35.32 -14.43 60.79
CA ALA A 198 34.88 -13.47 61.79
C ALA A 198 34.44 -14.16 63.10
N GLU A 199 33.68 -15.28 63.01
CA GLU A 199 33.32 -16.06 64.20
C GLU A 199 34.55 -16.70 64.87
N CYS A 200 35.49 -17.25 64.09
CA CYS A 200 36.73 -17.82 64.65
C CYS A 200 37.58 -16.77 65.40
N LEU A 201 37.72 -15.57 64.84
CA LEU A 201 38.41 -14.46 65.51
C LEU A 201 37.67 -14.01 66.76
N LYS A 202 36.35 -13.89 66.70
CA LYS A 202 35.49 -13.53 67.84
C LYS A 202 35.62 -14.56 68.96
N GLU A 203 35.57 -15.85 68.67
CA GLU A 203 35.78 -16.91 69.67
C GLU A 203 37.17 -16.83 70.30
N LYS A 204 38.21 -16.53 69.53
CA LYS A 204 39.56 -16.36 70.06
C LYS A 204 39.64 -15.17 71.00
N TYR A 205 39.06 -14.03 70.64
CA TYR A 205 39.00 -12.85 71.51
C TYR A 205 38.21 -13.11 72.79
N MET A 206 37.08 -13.83 72.72
CA MET A 206 36.32 -14.18 73.93
C MET A 206 37.15 -15.06 74.87
N ARG A 207 37.86 -16.07 74.35
CA ARG A 207 38.77 -16.90 75.15
C ARG A 207 39.88 -16.09 75.81
N GLU A 208 40.50 -15.16 75.08
CA GLU A 208 41.53 -14.29 75.64
C GLU A 208 40.97 -13.38 76.76
N VAL A 209 39.76 -12.85 76.58
CA VAL A 209 39.08 -12.05 77.62
C VAL A 209 38.79 -12.91 78.86
N ASP A 210 38.26 -14.12 78.68
CA ASP A 210 37.96 -15.02 79.79
C ASP A 210 39.23 -15.42 80.55
N ASP A 211 40.33 -15.69 79.85
CA ASP A 211 41.63 -15.99 80.46
C ASP A 211 42.18 -14.79 81.26
N ILE A 212 42.05 -13.57 80.72
CA ILE A 212 42.45 -12.34 81.43
C ILE A 212 41.60 -12.16 82.68
N VAL A 213 40.28 -12.33 82.58
CA VAL A 213 39.36 -12.21 83.71
C VAL A 213 39.72 -13.26 84.78
N ALA A 214 39.87 -14.52 84.40
CA ALA A 214 40.23 -15.59 85.34
C ALA A 214 41.56 -15.31 86.04
N LYS A 215 42.58 -14.88 85.28
CA LYS A 215 43.89 -14.52 85.83
C LYS A 215 43.78 -13.35 86.80
N LYS A 216 43.07 -12.28 86.42
CA LYS A 216 42.90 -11.09 87.27
C LYS A 216 42.10 -11.38 88.53
N THR A 217 41.05 -12.21 88.43
CA THR A 217 40.31 -12.68 89.59
C THR A 217 41.19 -13.53 90.51
N SER A 218 42.06 -14.38 89.97
CA SER A 218 43.02 -15.14 90.77
C SER A 218 44.02 -14.23 91.50
N GLU A 219 44.59 -13.23 90.81
CA GLU A 219 45.49 -12.24 91.41
C GLU A 219 44.79 -11.46 92.55
N ILE A 220 43.53 -11.06 92.37
CA ILE A 220 42.74 -10.39 93.41
C ILE A 220 42.52 -11.32 94.60
N ASN A 221 42.15 -12.58 94.37
CA ASN A 221 41.92 -13.55 95.45
C ASN A 221 43.20 -13.86 96.24
N GLU A 222 44.36 -13.81 95.59
CA GLU A 222 45.66 -13.97 96.24
C GLU A 222 45.98 -12.75 97.12
N LEU A 223 45.83 -11.54 96.59
CA LEU A 223 45.97 -10.30 97.36
C LEU A 223 45.02 -10.27 98.57
N ASP A 224 43.75 -10.62 98.37
CA ASP A 224 42.75 -10.69 99.46
C ASP A 224 43.18 -11.66 100.56
N ARG A 225 43.83 -12.77 100.20
CA ARG A 225 44.37 -13.73 101.17
C ARG A 225 45.53 -13.13 101.94
N GLU A 226 46.49 -12.53 101.25
CA GLU A 226 47.65 -11.87 101.88
C GLU A 226 47.20 -10.75 102.84
N TYR A 227 46.22 -9.93 102.43
CA TYR A 227 45.63 -8.89 103.27
C TYR A 227 44.95 -9.46 104.52
N ARG A 228 44.20 -10.56 104.39
CA ARG A 228 43.60 -11.23 105.55
C ARG A 228 44.66 -11.77 106.50
N ASP A 229 45.72 -12.39 105.98
CA ASP A 229 46.80 -12.93 106.79
C ASP A 229 47.56 -11.83 107.55
N LEU A 230 47.82 -10.69 106.89
CA LEU A 230 48.39 -9.50 107.52
C LEU A 230 47.49 -8.93 108.63
N LEU A 231 46.18 -8.81 108.37
CA LEU A 231 45.22 -8.35 109.39
C LEU A 231 45.17 -9.29 110.60
N TRP A 232 45.20 -10.60 110.37
CA TRP A 232 45.27 -11.60 111.45
C TRP A 232 46.56 -11.49 112.25
N ALA A 233 47.70 -11.31 111.58
CA ALA A 233 48.99 -11.15 112.25
C ALA A 233 49.05 -9.88 113.11
N GLU A 234 48.60 -8.74 112.58
CA GLU A 234 48.57 -7.47 113.32
C GLU A 234 47.57 -7.50 114.47
N SER A 235 46.37 -8.08 114.25
CA SER A 235 45.38 -8.29 115.31
C SER A 235 45.94 -9.15 116.45
N LYS A 236 46.64 -10.25 116.13
CA LYS A 236 47.32 -11.10 117.11
C LYS A 236 48.40 -10.34 117.87
N LYS A 237 49.21 -9.52 117.18
CA LYS A 237 50.25 -8.68 117.80
C LYS A 237 49.64 -7.65 118.76
N MET A 238 48.55 -7.01 118.37
CA MET A 238 47.80 -6.07 119.23
C MET A 238 47.25 -6.76 120.48
N MET A 239 46.67 -7.96 120.33
CA MET A 239 46.19 -8.77 121.46
C MET A 239 47.33 -9.17 122.41
N GLN A 240 48.50 -9.53 121.87
CA GLN A 240 49.68 -9.85 122.67
C GLN A 240 50.22 -8.62 123.42
N ALA A 241 50.26 -7.45 122.78
CA ALA A 241 50.67 -6.21 123.43
C ALA A 241 49.72 -5.82 124.58
N MET A 242 48.41 -6.05 124.42
CA MET A 242 47.39 -5.78 125.44
C MET A 242 47.42 -6.75 126.62
N MET A 243 47.93 -7.98 126.45
CA MET A 243 48.12 -8.94 127.55
C MET A 243 49.48 -8.82 128.26
N ALA A 244 50.36 -7.93 127.78
CA ALA A 244 51.68 -7.69 128.34
C ALA A 244 51.78 -6.41 129.19
N ASP A 245 50.70 -5.61 129.25
CA ASP A 245 50.43 -4.57 130.26
C ASP A 245 49.55 -5.13 131.39
#